data_AF-A0A9D1PS05-F1
#
_entry.id   AF-A0A9D1PS05-F1
#
_cell.length_a   1.000
_cell.length_b   1.000
_cell.length_c   1.000
_cell.angle_alpha   90.00
_cell.angle_beta   90.00
_cell.angle_gamma   90.00
#
_symmetry.space_group_name_H-M   'P 1'
#
loop_
_entity.id
_entity.type
_entity.pdbx_description
1 polymer ?
#
loop_
_entity_poly.entity_id
_entity_poly.type
_entity_poly.pdbx_seq_one_letter_code
_entity_poly.pdbx_strand_id
1 'polypeptide(L)'
;MILRKDNLAAIERGEFDTLLDINSSVIRRGKDDNGLEFSMHKFPAVDSQNSMIAVHYAYVLYSEGHPCFVSQIESVNLRLLASASSVSVKEIQRQYDTKSFYTPPRIFLYSHSLREDLGVYQGRGNDEEVFALLKNLADESFITEDDGDYSQWIFSEDDE
;
A
#
# COMPACT_ATOMS: atom_id res chain seq x y z
N MET A 1 9.05 7.91 26.75
CA MET A 1 9.97 7.85 25.59
C MET A 1 9.08 7.81 24.36
N ILE A 2 9.12 8.87 23.54
CA ILE A 2 8.22 9.06 22.39
C ILE A 2 8.86 8.36 21.19
N LEU A 3 8.10 7.51 20.49
CA LEU A 3 8.50 6.92 19.22
C LEU A 3 9.00 8.05 18.30
N ARG A 4 10.27 8.00 17.87
CA ARG A 4 10.79 9.03 16.97
C ARG A 4 10.04 8.93 15.64
N LYS A 5 9.35 10.02 15.30
CA LYS A 5 8.52 10.21 14.10
C LYS A 5 9.25 9.85 12.81
N ASP A 6 10.57 9.97 12.83
CA ASP A 6 11.48 9.81 11.69
C ASP A 6 11.49 8.40 11.08
N ASN A 7 11.20 7.35 11.86
CA ASN A 7 11.17 5.96 11.36
C ASN A 7 9.84 5.60 10.69
N LEU A 8 8.74 6.25 11.08
CA LEU A 8 7.45 6.18 10.38
C LEU A 8 7.48 7.06 9.13
N ALA A 9 8.21 8.17 9.17
CA ALA A 9 8.31 9.11 8.05
C ALA A 9 8.85 8.47 6.75
N ALA A 10 9.69 7.43 6.84
CA ALA A 10 10.16 6.69 5.65
C ALA A 10 9.03 5.86 5.01
N ILE A 11 8.13 5.29 5.83
CA ILE A 11 6.92 4.58 5.39
C ILE A 11 5.88 5.59 4.86
N GLU A 12 5.79 6.77 5.48
CA GLU A 12 4.83 7.82 5.14
C GLU A 12 5.16 8.57 3.84
N ARG A 13 6.40 8.53 3.36
CA ARG A 13 6.87 9.31 2.19
C ARG A 13 6.49 8.72 0.82
N GLY A 14 5.73 7.64 0.77
CA GLY A 14 5.01 7.25 -0.45
C GLY A 14 5.87 6.97 -1.68
N GLU A 15 7.10 6.48 -1.54
CA GLU A 15 7.91 6.04 -2.69
C GLU A 15 7.40 4.66 -3.18
N PHE A 16 6.29 4.70 -3.93
CA PHE A 16 5.54 3.53 -4.38
C PHE A 16 6.32 2.63 -5.35
N ASP A 17 7.15 3.20 -6.24
CA ASP A 17 7.93 2.45 -7.25
C ASP A 17 8.92 1.44 -6.65
N THR A 18 9.13 1.47 -5.34
CA THR A 18 10.06 0.56 -4.64
C THR A 18 9.37 -0.39 -3.66
N LEU A 19 8.03 -0.35 -3.52
CA LEU A 19 7.35 -1.06 -2.43
C LEU A 19 6.89 -2.48 -2.78
N LEU A 20 6.55 -2.78 -4.03
CA LEU A 20 5.99 -4.08 -4.41
C LEU A 20 6.75 -4.70 -5.58
N ASP A 21 7.09 -5.98 -5.45
CA ASP A 21 7.42 -6.78 -6.62
C ASP A 21 6.12 -7.08 -7.38
N ILE A 22 5.80 -6.22 -8.35
CA ILE A 22 4.61 -6.28 -9.22
C ILE A 22 4.55 -7.54 -10.11
N ASN A 23 5.62 -8.34 -10.15
CA ASN A 23 5.60 -9.63 -10.83
C ASN A 23 5.26 -10.80 -9.90
N SER A 24 5.25 -10.56 -8.59
CA SER A 24 4.98 -11.58 -7.57
C SER A 24 3.49 -11.72 -7.24
N SER A 25 3.09 -12.95 -6.91
CA SER A 25 1.83 -13.27 -6.22
C SER A 25 0.54 -12.71 -6.83
N VAL A 26 0.52 -12.53 -8.16
CA VAL A 26 -0.66 -12.06 -8.90
C VAL A 26 -1.74 -13.15 -8.87
N ILE A 27 -2.93 -12.78 -8.42
CA ILE A 27 -4.11 -13.65 -8.38
C ILE A 27 -5.19 -13.23 -9.37
N ARG A 28 -5.13 -11.99 -9.89
CA ARG A 28 -6.04 -11.49 -10.92
C ARG A 28 -5.36 -10.41 -11.76
N ARG A 29 -5.70 -10.37 -13.04
CA ARG A 29 -5.41 -9.25 -13.95
C ARG A 29 -6.62 -8.98 -14.82
N GLY A 30 -6.74 -7.77 -15.30
CA GLY A 30 -7.76 -7.42 -16.28
C GLY A 30 -7.57 -6.01 -16.80
N LYS A 31 -8.55 -5.59 -17.58
CA LYS A 31 -8.68 -4.26 -18.13
C LYS A 31 -10.10 -3.80 -17.86
N ASP A 32 -10.28 -2.56 -17.45
CA ASP A 32 -11.61 -1.97 -17.28
C ASP A 32 -12.16 -1.48 -18.63
N ASP A 33 -13.40 -0.99 -18.62
CA ASP A 33 -14.08 -0.51 -19.83
C ASP A 33 -13.46 0.76 -20.40
N ASN A 34 -12.64 1.48 -19.62
CA ASN A 34 -11.92 2.70 -20.03
C ASN A 34 -10.53 2.38 -20.58
N GLY A 35 -10.12 1.11 -20.56
CA GLY A 35 -8.81 0.70 -21.02
C GLY A 35 -7.69 0.87 -19.97
N LEU A 36 -8.04 1.05 -18.70
CA LEU A 36 -7.10 0.99 -17.59
C LEU A 36 -6.85 -0.47 -17.24
N GLU A 37 -5.59 -0.81 -17.05
CA GLU A 37 -5.18 -2.17 -16.71
C GLU A 37 -5.11 -2.31 -15.19
N PHE A 38 -5.40 -3.49 -14.67
CA PHE A 38 -5.30 -3.73 -13.23
C PHE A 38 -4.69 -5.08 -12.91
N SER A 39 -4.07 -5.16 -11.74
CA SER A 39 -3.63 -6.41 -11.15
C SER A 39 -3.98 -6.48 -9.66
N MET A 40 -4.37 -7.66 -9.21
CA MET A 40 -4.54 -7.96 -7.79
C MET A 40 -3.51 -8.98 -7.35
N HIS A 41 -2.88 -8.70 -6.22
CA HIS A 41 -1.83 -9.51 -5.63
C HIS A 41 -2.24 -9.97 -4.23
N LYS A 42 -1.81 -11.17 -3.86
CA LYS A 42 -2.06 -11.76 -2.54
C LYS A 42 -0.74 -12.16 -1.91
N PHE A 43 -0.39 -11.53 -0.80
CA PHE A 43 0.93 -11.64 -0.18
C PHE A 43 2.07 -11.33 -1.18
N PRO A 44 2.05 -10.17 -1.87
CA PRO A 44 3.16 -9.78 -2.72
C PRO A 44 4.43 -9.57 -1.87
N ALA A 45 5.59 -9.81 -2.48
CA ALA A 45 6.85 -9.47 -1.86
C ALA A 45 7.03 -7.94 -1.82
N VAL A 46 7.57 -7.44 -0.71
CA VAL A 46 7.94 -6.04 -0.52
C VAL A 46 9.45 -5.93 -0.73
N ASP A 47 9.92 -4.96 -1.51
CA ASP A 47 11.37 -4.80 -1.72
C ASP A 47 12.08 -4.47 -0.38
N SER A 48 13.32 -4.95 -0.29
CA SER A 48 14.14 -5.11 0.91
C SER A 48 14.33 -3.88 1.79
N GLN A 49 14.10 -2.67 1.26
CA GLN A 49 14.25 -1.41 2.00
C GLN A 49 13.07 -1.14 2.97
N ASN A 50 11.89 -1.74 2.74
CA ASN A 50 10.68 -1.56 3.56
C ASN A 50 10.22 -2.84 4.29
N SER A 51 11.18 -3.64 4.80
CA SER A 51 10.91 -4.92 5.48
C SER A 51 9.97 -4.87 6.70
N MET A 52 9.61 -3.67 7.18
CA MET A 52 8.73 -3.47 8.31
C MET A 52 7.24 -3.67 7.99
N ILE A 53 6.86 -3.71 6.71
CA ILE A 53 5.46 -3.85 6.28
C ILE A 53 5.25 -5.24 5.68
N ALA A 54 4.17 -5.89 6.08
CA ALA A 54 3.64 -7.07 5.42
C ALA A 54 2.37 -6.68 4.66
N VAL A 55 2.40 -6.86 3.34
CA VAL A 55 1.24 -6.61 2.47
C VAL A 55 0.48 -7.92 2.31
N HIS A 56 -0.79 -7.93 2.72
CA HIS A 56 -1.66 -9.11 2.61
C HIS A 56 -2.34 -9.17 1.25
N TYR A 57 -2.79 -8.02 0.76
CA TYR A 57 -3.37 -7.85 -0.56
C TYR A 57 -2.99 -6.48 -1.11
N ALA A 58 -2.85 -6.41 -2.43
CA ALA A 58 -2.69 -5.16 -3.15
C ALA A 58 -3.53 -5.18 -4.42
N TYR A 59 -4.17 -4.06 -4.73
CA TYR A 59 -4.78 -3.78 -6.03
C TYR A 59 -4.00 -2.64 -6.67
N VAL A 60 -3.51 -2.86 -7.88
CA VAL A 60 -2.72 -1.89 -8.64
C VAL A 60 -3.48 -1.57 -9.91
N LEU A 61 -3.73 -0.28 -10.12
CA LEU A 61 -4.27 0.26 -11.35
C LEU A 61 -3.12 0.83 -12.20
N TYR A 62 -3.16 0.58 -13.49
CA TYR A 62 -2.17 1.02 -14.46
C TYR A 62 -2.83 1.87 -15.55
N SER A 63 -2.20 2.99 -15.86
CA SER A 63 -2.50 3.80 -17.04
C SER A 63 -1.27 3.79 -17.94
N GLU A 64 -1.46 3.47 -19.21
CA GLU A 64 -0.37 3.43 -20.21
C GLU A 64 0.83 2.55 -19.81
N GLY A 65 0.58 1.50 -19.03
CA GLY A 65 1.62 0.57 -18.54
C GLY A 65 2.33 1.03 -17.25
N HIS A 66 2.01 2.22 -16.74
CA HIS A 66 2.56 2.75 -15.49
C HIS A 66 1.55 2.64 -14.34
N PRO A 67 1.97 2.22 -13.13
CA PRO A 67 1.07 2.15 -11.99
C PRO A 67 0.67 3.56 -11.52
N CYS A 68 -0.62 3.83 -11.43
CA CYS A 68 -1.15 5.15 -11.07
C CYS A 68 -1.77 5.18 -9.66
N PHE A 69 -2.47 4.12 -9.25
CA PHE A 69 -3.10 4.03 -7.93
C PHE A 69 -2.93 2.65 -7.34
N VAL A 70 -2.65 2.60 -6.03
CA VAL A 70 -2.58 1.34 -5.31
C VAL A 70 -3.33 1.40 -3.99
N SER A 71 -4.22 0.43 -3.79
CA SER A 71 -4.84 0.19 -2.49
C SER A 71 -4.31 -1.13 -1.91
N GLN A 72 -3.93 -1.09 -0.63
CA GLN A 72 -3.26 -2.20 0.05
C GLN A 72 -3.91 -2.53 1.40
N ILE A 73 -3.79 -3.78 1.79
CA ILE A 73 -4.05 -4.23 3.16
C ILE A 73 -2.72 -4.60 3.80
N GLU A 74 -2.32 -3.86 4.82
CA GLU A 74 -0.98 -3.92 5.40
C GLU A 74 -0.99 -4.18 6.90
N SER A 75 0.05 -4.83 7.39
CA SER A 75 0.39 -4.90 8.81
C SER A 75 1.84 -4.52 9.04
N VAL A 76 2.12 -3.81 10.13
CA VAL A 76 3.49 -3.47 10.54
C VAL A 76 4.06 -4.56 11.44
N ASN A 77 5.28 -5.01 11.14
CA ASN A 77 6.03 -5.94 11.95
C ASN A 77 6.57 -5.26 13.21
N LEU A 78 5.97 -5.56 14.35
CA LEU A 78 6.28 -4.96 15.65
C LEU A 78 7.68 -5.33 16.16
N ARG A 79 8.27 -6.44 15.69
CA ARG A 79 9.65 -6.81 16.08
C ARG A 79 10.66 -5.88 15.42
N LEU A 80 10.47 -5.61 14.13
CA LEU A 80 11.34 -4.71 13.38
C LEU A 80 11.15 -3.26 13.86
N LEU A 81 9.90 -2.86 14.12
CA LEU A 81 9.61 -1.56 14.73
C LEU A 81 10.27 -1.40 16.10
N ALA A 82 10.22 -2.43 16.95
CA ALA A 82 10.90 -2.45 18.25
C ALA A 82 12.41 -2.28 18.11
N SER A 83 13.02 -3.03 17.19
CA SER A 83 14.45 -2.93 16.89
C SER A 83 14.82 -1.52 16.42
N ALA A 84 14.08 -0.95 15.47
CA ALA A 84 14.35 0.36 14.90
C ALA A 84 14.13 1.51 15.90
N SER A 85 13.19 1.36 16.83
CA SER A 85 12.87 2.38 17.84
C SER A 85 13.64 2.23 19.16
N SER A 86 14.47 1.19 19.31
CA SER A 86 15.12 0.84 20.59
C SER A 86 14.13 0.68 21.75
N VAL A 87 12.91 0.20 21.45
CA VAL A 87 11.84 -0.08 22.41
C VAL A 87 11.65 -1.59 22.51
N SER A 88 11.28 -2.11 23.68
CA SER A 88 10.96 -3.54 23.78
C SER A 88 9.69 -3.90 23.00
N VAL A 89 9.67 -5.09 22.39
CA VAL A 89 8.47 -5.59 21.67
C VAL A 89 7.23 -5.60 22.57
N LYS A 90 7.38 -5.95 23.86
CA LYS A 90 6.26 -5.95 24.83
C LYS A 90 5.66 -4.57 25.04
N GLU A 91 6.49 -3.53 25.05
CA GLU A 91 6.04 -2.15 25.20
C GLU A 91 5.24 -1.70 23.97
N ILE A 92 5.72 -2.01 22.77
CA ILE A 92 5.00 -1.74 21.52
C ILE A 92 3.69 -2.52 21.47
N GLN A 93 3.72 -3.82 21.78
CA GLN A 93 2.53 -4.66 21.86
C GLN A 93 1.45 -4.08 22.79
N ARG A 94 1.87 -3.51 23.94
CA ARG A 94 0.95 -2.82 24.85
C ARG A 94 0.36 -1.54 24.25
N GLN A 95 1.14 -0.78 23.50
CA GLN A 95 0.67 0.45 22.83
C GLN A 95 -0.35 0.16 21.73
N TYR A 96 -0.16 -0.93 20.99
CA TYR A 96 -1.07 -1.38 19.93
C TYR A 96 -2.20 -2.31 20.41
N ASP A 97 -2.32 -2.51 21.73
CA ASP A 97 -3.28 -3.42 22.37
C ASP A 97 -3.35 -4.82 21.69
N THR A 98 -2.18 -5.41 21.44
CA THR A 98 -2.07 -6.68 20.71
C THR A 98 -1.03 -7.61 21.32
N LYS A 99 -1.28 -8.91 21.23
CA LYS A 99 -0.30 -9.96 21.55
C LYS A 99 0.43 -10.49 20.31
N SER A 100 0.05 -10.02 19.12
CA SER A 100 0.66 -10.40 17.85
C SER A 100 2.02 -9.72 17.65
N PHE A 101 2.84 -10.26 16.75
CA PHE A 101 4.04 -9.57 16.26
C PHE A 101 3.76 -8.63 15.09
N TYR A 102 2.50 -8.52 14.69
CA TYR A 102 2.02 -7.61 13.66
C TYR A 102 0.90 -6.74 14.21
N THR A 103 0.81 -5.50 13.73
CA THR A 103 -0.38 -4.68 13.97
C THR A 103 -1.61 -5.35 13.36
N PRO A 104 -2.82 -5.02 13.86
CA PRO A 104 -4.04 -5.29 13.09
C PRO A 104 -3.87 -4.80 11.64
N PRO A 105 -4.34 -5.56 10.65
CA PRO A 105 -4.25 -5.14 9.27
C PRO A 105 -5.05 -3.85 9.06
N ARG A 106 -4.52 -2.95 8.24
CA ARG A 106 -5.12 -1.65 7.92
C ARG A 106 -5.13 -1.46 6.41
N ILE A 107 -6.11 -0.69 5.94
CA ILE A 107 -6.27 -0.36 4.54
C ILE A 107 -5.53 0.94 4.28
N PHE A 108 -4.68 0.94 3.27
CA PHE A 108 -3.98 2.12 2.81
C PHE A 108 -4.28 2.38 1.34
N LEU A 109 -4.37 3.65 1.00
CA LEU A 109 -4.42 4.12 -0.38
C LEU A 109 -3.14 4.90 -0.67
N TYR A 110 -2.54 4.61 -1.81
CA TYR A 110 -1.36 5.28 -2.32
C TYR A 110 -1.76 6.01 -3.60
N SER A 111 -1.58 7.32 -3.60
CA SER A 111 -1.70 8.18 -4.77
C SER A 111 -0.46 9.07 -4.85
N HIS A 112 0.27 9.00 -5.96
CA HIS A 112 1.51 9.75 -6.21
C HIS A 112 2.56 9.64 -5.08
N SER A 113 2.47 10.55 -4.10
CA SER A 113 3.40 10.72 -2.99
C SER A 113 2.71 10.68 -1.62
N LEU A 114 1.41 10.36 -1.57
CA LEU A 114 0.62 10.30 -0.35
C LEU A 114 0.24 8.86 -0.03
N ARG A 115 0.49 8.46 1.22
CA ARG A 115 -0.04 7.24 1.82
C ARG A 115 -1.14 7.62 2.79
N GLU A 116 -2.37 7.33 2.45
CA GLU A 116 -3.54 7.60 3.29
C GLU A 116 -3.96 6.35 4.07
N ASP A 117 -4.19 6.51 5.38
CA ASP A 117 -4.70 5.45 6.24
C ASP A 117 -6.24 5.48 6.28
N LEU A 118 -6.86 4.52 5.61
CA LEU A 118 -8.32 4.40 5.50
C LEU A 118 -8.96 3.62 6.66
N GLY A 119 -8.15 3.15 7.61
CA GLY A 119 -8.63 2.49 8.83
C GLY A 119 -8.30 1.01 8.94
N VAL A 120 -8.82 0.37 10.00
CA VAL A 120 -8.58 -1.05 10.29
C VAL A 120 -9.36 -1.94 9.33
N TYR A 121 -8.68 -2.90 8.72
CA TYR A 121 -9.32 -3.96 7.96
C TYR A 121 -9.90 -5.00 8.92
N GLN A 122 -11.23 -5.12 8.97
CA GLN A 122 -11.93 -6.07 9.84
C GLN A 122 -12.13 -7.46 9.20
N GLY A 123 -11.35 -7.78 8.17
CA GLY A 123 -11.59 -8.85 7.21
C GLY A 123 -12.10 -10.17 7.76
N ARG A 124 -13.21 -10.63 7.17
CA ARG A 124 -13.62 -12.03 7.11
C ARG A 124 -13.88 -12.49 5.66
N GLY A 125 -13.50 -11.67 4.69
CA GLY A 125 -13.89 -11.85 3.30
C GLY A 125 -12.92 -12.71 2.48
N ASN A 126 -13.44 -13.33 1.43
CA ASN A 126 -12.64 -14.07 0.44
C ASN A 126 -11.98 -13.12 -0.58
N ASP A 127 -11.16 -13.67 -1.47
CA ASP A 127 -10.37 -12.89 -2.45
C ASP A 127 -11.25 -11.99 -3.35
N GLU A 128 -12.50 -12.38 -3.64
CA GLU A 128 -13.45 -11.56 -4.44
C GLU A 128 -13.92 -10.33 -3.67
N GLU A 129 -14.24 -10.49 -2.38
CA GLU A 129 -14.71 -9.40 -1.54
C GLU A 129 -13.59 -8.39 -1.28
N VAL A 130 -12.36 -8.89 -1.10
CA VAL A 130 -11.17 -8.05 -0.98
C VAL A 130 -10.90 -7.30 -2.29
N PHE A 131 -11.04 -7.98 -3.44
CA PHE A 131 -10.91 -7.35 -4.75
C PHE A 131 -11.89 -6.18 -4.90
N ALA A 132 -13.18 -6.43 -4.67
CA ALA A 132 -14.22 -5.42 -4.82
C ALA A 132 -13.98 -4.20 -3.90
N LEU A 133 -13.59 -4.44 -2.65
CA LEU A 133 -13.23 -3.39 -1.71
C LEU A 133 -12.08 -2.52 -2.22
N LEU A 134 -10.95 -3.15 -2.58
CA LEU A 134 -9.75 -2.44 -2.98
C LEU A 134 -9.91 -1.73 -4.33
N LYS A 135 -10.65 -2.34 -5.26
CA LYS A 135 -11.01 -1.73 -6.54
C LYS A 135 -11.86 -0.48 -6.34
N ASN A 136 -12.95 -0.56 -5.57
CA ASN A 136 -13.84 0.58 -5.35
C ASN A 136 -13.10 1.77 -4.73
N LEU A 137 -12.19 1.51 -3.79
CA LEU A 137 -11.36 2.57 -3.19
C LEU A 137 -10.45 3.25 -4.22
N ALA A 138 -9.82 2.48 -5.12
CA ALA A 138 -8.98 3.04 -6.17
C ALA A 138 -9.81 3.82 -7.21
N ASP A 139 -10.96 3.28 -7.62
CA ASP A 139 -11.83 3.92 -8.63
C ASP A 139 -12.45 5.23 -8.12
N GLU A 140 -12.95 5.26 -6.87
CA GLU A 140 -13.52 6.47 -6.28
C GLU A 140 -12.50 7.61 -6.21
N SER A 141 -11.24 7.28 -5.90
CA SER A 141 -10.16 8.26 -5.88
C SER A 141 -9.76 8.74 -7.28
N PHE A 142 -9.80 7.85 -8.27
CA PHE A 142 -9.55 8.23 -9.67
C PHE A 142 -10.61 9.21 -10.21
N ILE A 143 -11.88 9.02 -9.85
CA ILE A 143 -12.98 9.89 -10.31
C ILE A 143 -12.90 11.30 -9.71
N THR A 144 -12.38 11.44 -8.48
CA THR A 144 -12.29 12.75 -7.82
C THR A 144 -11.22 13.69 -8.37
N GLU A 145 -10.28 13.19 -9.18
CA GLU A 145 -9.25 14.03 -9.81
C GLU A 145 -9.65 14.57 -11.21
N ASP A 146 -10.83 14.20 -11.72
CA ASP A 146 -11.30 14.54 -13.07
C ASP A 146 -12.06 15.88 -13.18
N ASP A 147 -11.43 16.96 -12.67
CA ASP A 147 -11.71 18.35 -13.08
C ASP A 147 -10.42 19.07 -13.58
N GLY A 148 -9.28 18.35 -13.64
CA GLY A 148 -7.96 18.92 -13.91
C GLY A 148 -7.24 18.28 -15.08
N ASP A 149 -7.12 19.06 -16.16
CA ASP A 149 -6.25 18.87 -17.33
C ASP A 149 -4.98 18.02 -17.07
N TYR A 150 -5.00 16.78 -17.55
CA TYR A 150 -3.88 15.83 -17.55
C TYR A 150 -2.75 16.21 -18.54
N SER A 151 -2.66 17.45 -19.02
CA SER A 151 -1.58 17.87 -19.93
C SER A 151 -0.25 18.22 -19.23
N GLN A 152 -0.15 18.08 -17.90
CA GLN A 152 1.08 18.37 -17.14
C GLN A 152 1.84 17.14 -16.65
N TRP A 153 1.59 15.97 -17.22
CA TRP A 153 2.50 14.83 -17.07
C TRP A 153 3.78 15.11 -17.88
N ILE A 154 4.72 15.83 -17.26
CA ILE A 154 6.10 15.83 -17.71
C ILE A 154 6.66 14.48 -17.29
N PHE A 155 6.53 13.50 -18.19
CA PHE A 155 7.42 12.37 -18.22
C PHE A 155 8.83 12.94 -18.30
N SER A 156 9.68 12.66 -17.31
CA SER A 156 11.11 12.74 -17.54
C SER A 156 11.41 11.69 -18.61
N GLU A 157 11.55 12.14 -19.85
CA GLU A 157 12.21 11.38 -20.90
C GLU A 157 13.62 11.06 -20.36
N ASP A 158 13.83 9.81 -19.96
CA ASP A 158 15.17 9.28 -19.88
C ASP A 158 15.68 9.17 -21.32
N ASP A 159 16.50 10.16 -21.71
CA ASP A 159 17.35 10.13 -22.89
C ASP A 159 18.29 8.92 -22.82
N GLU A 160 18.09 7.92 -23.68
CA GLU A 160 19.16 7.07 -24.23
C GLU A 160 19.04 6.92 -25.75
#